data_AF-A0A838GGD6-F1
#
_entry.id   AF-A0A838GGD6-F1
#
_cell.length_a   1.000
_cell.length_b   1.000
_cell.length_c   1.000
_cell.angle_alpha   90.00
_cell.angle_beta   90.00
_cell.angle_gamma   90.00
#
_symmetry.space_group_name_H-M   'P 1'
#
loop_
_entity.id
_entity.type
_entity.pdbx_description
1 polymer ?
#
loop_
_entity_poly.entity_id
_entity_poly.type
_entity_poly.pdbx_seq_one_letter_code
_entity_poly.pdbx_strand_id
1 'polypeptide(L)'
;MSRVLPGTQSVDQLREILDGDDATRWWLAHLDDIGPPSFEVVLPRPDDAAPEFLDLAVPHDEFDKLVWLLPHRERTPGIWWLLERAVHSVVRTIGQIEGSPNFPVLPRELGELRRYFFFYVLLAVKPHTLAFHRSLGIPPETSRRTLVDIGRKMSVHRKNYGKGGIDAPGWLTHHMRGQLYQLGRLQYERVHLDDRLREAIEGAGVAFGKEDVALSVHITDFSGPLSPTACDASFALVKPFFDTYFPETPPRIAICISWMLDPQLDEYMTPRANIIQFKNRFNLAYIPESNNRGIQQFVFGMLDAEIDELPQATSLERAVVEHIVSGKHWHGGAGWLEL
;
A
#
# COMPACT_ATOMS: atom_id res chain seq x y z
N MET A 1 -27.56 18.49 22.30
CA MET A 1 -26.79 18.64 21.05
C MET A 1 -26.94 17.34 20.26
N SER A 2 -27.66 17.40 19.14
CA SER A 2 -28.00 16.25 18.31
C SER A 2 -26.74 15.57 17.80
N ARG A 3 -26.51 14.29 18.18
CA ARG A 3 -25.46 13.46 17.58
C ARG A 3 -25.92 13.07 16.18
N VAL A 4 -25.55 13.87 15.19
CA VAL A 4 -25.66 13.52 13.77
C VAL A 4 -25.00 12.15 13.59
N LEU A 5 -25.73 11.19 13.01
CA LEU A 5 -25.17 9.88 12.66
C LEU A 5 -23.96 10.12 11.73
N PRO A 6 -22.80 9.49 11.97
CA PRO A 6 -21.65 9.64 11.08
C PRO A 6 -22.06 9.33 9.64
N GLY A 7 -21.86 10.27 8.72
CA GLY A 7 -22.12 10.10 7.30
C GLY A 7 -23.43 10.69 6.77
N THR A 8 -24.35 11.20 7.61
CA THR A 8 -25.62 11.79 7.14
C THR A 8 -25.51 13.28 6.77
N GLN A 9 -24.29 13.81 6.68
CA GLN A 9 -24.06 15.21 6.31
C GLN A 9 -24.57 15.49 4.89
N SER A 10 -25.13 16.70 4.69
CA SER A 10 -25.30 17.24 3.34
C SER A 10 -23.93 17.46 2.67
N VAL A 11 -23.94 17.70 1.37
CA VAL A 11 -22.71 18.05 0.64
C VAL A 11 -22.06 19.31 1.25
N ASP A 12 -22.84 20.35 1.51
CA ASP A 12 -22.32 21.61 2.09
C ASP A 12 -21.71 21.39 3.47
N GLN A 13 -22.39 20.65 4.35
CA GLN A 13 -21.86 20.31 5.68
C GLN A 13 -20.57 19.50 5.60
N LEU A 14 -20.46 18.56 4.66
CA LEU A 14 -19.23 17.80 4.50
C LEU A 14 -18.09 18.68 3.99
N ARG A 15 -18.37 19.59 3.05
CA ARG A 15 -17.38 20.54 2.55
C ARG A 15 -16.86 21.45 3.66
N GLU A 16 -17.73 21.96 4.52
CA GLU A 16 -17.34 22.75 5.69
C GLU A 16 -16.42 21.96 6.63
N ILE A 17 -16.73 20.69 6.90
CA ILE A 17 -15.88 19.80 7.71
C ILE A 17 -14.49 19.63 7.08
N LEU A 18 -14.43 19.42 5.76
CA LEU A 18 -13.16 19.20 5.06
C LEU A 18 -12.32 20.48 4.93
N ASP A 19 -12.95 21.64 4.76
CA ASP A 19 -12.28 22.95 4.68
C ASP A 19 -11.75 23.41 6.04
N GLY A 20 -12.47 23.07 7.11
CA GLY A 20 -12.11 23.38 8.49
C GLY A 20 -10.90 22.59 9.03
N ASP A 21 -10.50 21.50 8.38
CA ASP A 21 -9.36 20.67 8.77
C ASP A 21 -8.17 20.86 7.81
N ASP A 22 -7.02 21.26 8.35
CA ASP A 22 -5.82 21.57 7.56
C ASP A 22 -5.30 20.36 6.75
N ALA A 23 -5.54 19.12 7.23
CA ALA A 23 -5.11 17.92 6.52
C ALA A 23 -5.98 17.62 5.30
N THR A 24 -7.21 18.15 5.23
CA THR A 24 -8.14 17.95 4.10
C THR A 24 -8.42 19.18 3.26
N ARG A 25 -8.05 20.39 3.69
CA ARG A 25 -8.31 21.62 2.91
C ARG A 25 -7.72 21.57 1.51
N TRP A 26 -6.47 21.14 1.38
CA TRP A 26 -5.83 20.97 0.06
C TRP A 26 -6.57 19.93 -0.80
N TRP A 27 -7.09 18.88 -0.16
CA TRP A 27 -7.76 17.79 -0.85
C TRP A 27 -9.13 18.22 -1.34
N LEU A 28 -9.86 19.05 -0.59
CA LEU A 28 -11.13 19.62 -1.05
C LEU A 28 -10.95 20.44 -2.34
N ALA A 29 -9.90 21.27 -2.42
CA ALA A 29 -9.58 22.01 -3.64
C ALA A 29 -9.28 21.07 -4.83
N HIS A 30 -8.52 19.99 -4.59
CA HIS A 30 -8.26 18.95 -5.58
C HIS A 30 -9.53 18.22 -6.04
N LEU A 31 -10.45 17.91 -5.13
CA LEU A 31 -11.73 17.27 -5.43
C LEU A 31 -12.66 18.18 -6.25
N ASP A 32 -12.59 19.49 -6.04
CA ASP A 32 -13.33 20.49 -6.82
C ASP A 32 -12.79 20.64 -8.24
N ASP A 33 -11.47 20.67 -8.40
CA ASP A 33 -10.80 20.68 -9.72
C ASP A 33 -11.13 19.42 -10.53
N ILE A 34 -11.13 18.26 -9.88
CA ILE A 34 -11.44 16.98 -10.52
C ILE A 34 -12.91 16.84 -10.92
N GLY A 35 -13.83 17.32 -10.08
CA GLY A 35 -15.27 17.22 -10.33
C GLY A 35 -15.81 15.78 -10.34
N PRO A 36 -17.11 15.60 -10.62
CA PRO A 36 -17.73 14.28 -10.64
C PRO A 36 -17.23 13.44 -11.84
N PRO A 37 -17.15 12.11 -11.70
CA PRO A 37 -16.78 11.24 -12.82
C PRO A 37 -17.85 11.23 -13.91
N SER A 38 -17.44 10.94 -15.15
CA SER A 38 -18.36 10.69 -16.28
C SER A 38 -18.99 9.29 -16.28
N PHE A 39 -18.54 8.42 -15.36
CA PHE A 39 -19.04 7.07 -15.16
C PHE A 39 -19.80 6.96 -13.85
N GLU A 40 -20.70 5.97 -13.77
CA GLU A 40 -21.43 5.67 -12.55
C GLU A 40 -20.52 5.01 -11.51
N VAL A 41 -20.53 5.53 -10.28
CA VAL A 41 -19.86 4.90 -9.14
C VAL A 41 -20.82 3.92 -8.49
N VAL A 42 -20.39 2.67 -8.37
CA VAL A 42 -21.22 1.58 -7.85
C VAL A 42 -20.53 0.94 -6.65
N LEU A 43 -21.31 0.74 -5.57
CA LEU A 43 -20.95 -0.11 -4.44
C LEU A 43 -21.94 -1.30 -4.39
N PRO A 44 -21.54 -2.45 -3.81
CA PRO A 44 -22.47 -3.56 -3.62
C PRO A 44 -23.64 -3.16 -2.73
N ARG A 45 -24.78 -3.82 -2.92
CA ARG A 45 -25.89 -3.72 -1.97
C ARG A 45 -25.48 -4.37 -0.65
N PRO A 46 -26.05 -3.95 0.50
CA PRO A 46 -25.75 -4.54 1.80
C PRO A 46 -25.81 -6.08 1.81
N ASP A 47 -26.84 -6.66 1.19
CA ASP A 47 -27.06 -8.11 1.15
C ASP A 47 -26.05 -8.85 0.24
N ASP A 48 -25.42 -8.14 -0.70
CA ASP A 48 -24.47 -8.66 -1.68
C ASP A 48 -23.00 -8.35 -1.31
N ALA A 49 -22.76 -7.64 -0.21
CA ALA A 49 -21.43 -7.12 0.13
C ALA A 49 -20.48 -8.19 0.69
N ALA A 50 -21.00 -9.19 1.40
CA ALA A 50 -20.17 -10.18 2.08
C ALA A 50 -19.29 -11.03 1.13
N PRO A 51 -19.80 -11.53 -0.03
CA PRO A 51 -18.95 -12.19 -1.02
C PRO A 51 -17.82 -11.30 -1.55
N GLU A 52 -18.09 -10.02 -1.82
CA GLU A 52 -17.08 -9.06 -2.28
C GLU A 52 -15.98 -8.85 -1.24
N PHE A 53 -16.35 -8.80 0.05
CA PHE A 53 -15.40 -8.65 1.15
C PHE A 53 -14.54 -9.91 1.33
N LEU A 54 -15.15 -11.09 1.19
CA LEU A 54 -14.45 -12.36 1.24
C LEU A 54 -13.38 -12.46 0.13
N ASP A 55 -13.73 -12.10 -1.11
CA ASP A 55 -12.82 -12.14 -2.25
C ASP A 55 -11.62 -11.19 -2.11
N LEU A 56 -11.79 -10.12 -1.30
CA LEU A 56 -10.74 -9.17 -0.96
C LEU A 56 -9.96 -9.52 0.31
N ALA A 57 -10.21 -10.70 0.88
CA ALA A 57 -9.60 -11.17 2.13
C ALA A 57 -9.81 -10.20 3.31
N VAL A 58 -10.94 -9.51 3.34
CA VAL A 58 -11.32 -8.66 4.48
C VAL A 58 -11.43 -9.53 5.74
N PRO A 59 -10.93 -9.08 6.91
CA PRO A 59 -11.12 -9.81 8.17
C PRO A 59 -12.62 -10.01 8.46
N HIS A 60 -13.02 -11.26 8.72
CA HIS A 60 -14.43 -11.62 8.89
C HIS A 60 -15.15 -10.84 10.02
N ASP A 61 -14.41 -10.47 11.07
CA ASP A 61 -14.93 -9.69 12.19
C ASP A 61 -15.23 -8.22 11.83
N GLU A 62 -14.87 -7.76 10.63
CA GLU A 62 -15.18 -6.41 10.12
C GLU A 62 -16.43 -6.37 9.23
N PHE A 63 -16.98 -7.52 8.80
CA PHE A 63 -18.01 -7.56 7.75
C PHE A 63 -19.26 -6.76 8.14
N ASP A 64 -19.87 -7.07 9.29
CA ASP A 64 -21.10 -6.40 9.74
C ASP A 64 -20.91 -4.89 9.88
N LYS A 65 -19.73 -4.46 10.34
CA LYS A 65 -19.38 -3.05 10.47
C LYS A 65 -19.24 -2.37 9.12
N LEU A 66 -18.59 -3.01 8.15
CA LEU A 66 -18.46 -2.48 6.80
C LEU A 66 -19.81 -2.42 6.08
N VAL A 67 -20.68 -3.40 6.29
CA VAL A 67 -22.07 -3.34 5.78
C VAL A 67 -22.82 -2.18 6.43
N TRP A 68 -22.69 -2.00 7.75
CA TRP A 68 -23.34 -0.91 8.48
C TRP A 68 -22.85 0.49 8.06
N LEU A 69 -21.56 0.63 7.74
CA LEU A 69 -20.92 1.88 7.31
C LEU A 69 -21.03 2.14 5.80
N LEU A 70 -21.66 1.25 5.03
CA LEU A 70 -21.68 1.31 3.57
C LEU A 70 -22.35 2.60 3.06
N PRO A 71 -21.64 3.47 2.30
CA PRO A 71 -22.20 4.71 1.78
C PRO A 71 -23.40 4.47 0.86
N HIS A 72 -24.40 5.34 0.93
CA HIS A 72 -25.60 5.25 0.08
C HIS A 72 -26.00 6.62 -0.44
N ARG A 73 -26.21 6.73 -1.76
CA ARG A 73 -26.46 8.00 -2.46
C ARG A 73 -27.53 8.88 -1.82
N GLU A 74 -28.66 8.28 -1.42
CA GLU A 74 -29.78 9.03 -0.82
C GLU A 74 -29.64 9.26 0.69
N ARG A 75 -28.96 8.36 1.42
CA ARG A 75 -28.92 8.39 2.89
C ARG A 75 -27.71 9.14 3.42
N THR A 76 -26.63 9.16 2.65
CA THR A 76 -25.34 9.80 2.98
C THR A 76 -24.84 10.63 1.79
N PRO A 77 -25.61 11.63 1.31
CA PRO A 77 -25.32 12.33 0.06
C PRO A 77 -23.98 13.08 0.09
N GLY A 78 -23.56 13.64 1.23
CA GLY A 78 -22.23 14.23 1.38
C GLY A 78 -21.12 13.19 1.18
N ILE A 79 -21.20 12.06 1.88
CA ILE A 79 -20.20 10.98 1.74
C ILE A 79 -20.17 10.43 0.32
N TRP A 80 -21.33 10.32 -0.34
CA TRP A 80 -21.41 9.88 -1.73
C TRP A 80 -20.73 10.87 -2.69
N TRP A 81 -20.95 12.18 -2.49
CA TRP A 81 -20.25 13.24 -3.24
C TRP A 81 -18.72 13.13 -3.10
N LEU A 82 -18.24 12.82 -1.90
CA LEU A 82 -16.83 12.62 -1.61
C LEU A 82 -16.29 11.35 -2.27
N LEU A 83 -17.05 10.25 -2.19
CA LEU A 83 -16.73 8.96 -2.80
C LEU A 83 -16.57 9.12 -4.32
N GLU A 84 -17.52 9.78 -4.99
CA GLU A 84 -17.48 9.97 -6.45
C GLU A 84 -16.18 10.64 -6.91
N ARG A 85 -15.75 11.71 -6.23
CA ARG A 85 -14.53 12.46 -6.59
C ARG A 85 -13.25 11.74 -6.19
N ALA A 86 -13.26 11.03 -5.07
CA ALA A 86 -12.13 10.19 -4.66
C ALA A 86 -11.92 9.02 -5.64
N VAL A 87 -12.99 8.36 -6.08
CA VAL A 87 -12.95 7.31 -7.11
C VAL A 87 -12.45 7.89 -8.44
N HIS A 88 -12.98 9.05 -8.84
CA HIS A 88 -12.54 9.73 -10.07
C HIS A 88 -11.03 10.03 -10.06
N SER A 89 -10.50 10.47 -8.91
CA SER A 89 -9.07 10.74 -8.71
C SER A 89 -8.18 9.52 -8.98
N VAL A 90 -8.63 8.32 -8.62
CA VAL A 90 -7.87 7.08 -8.86
C VAL A 90 -8.08 6.59 -10.29
N VAL A 91 -9.32 6.53 -10.77
CA VAL A 91 -9.65 5.97 -12.09
C VAL A 91 -8.95 6.73 -13.22
N ARG A 92 -8.86 8.06 -13.14
CA ARG A 92 -8.20 8.88 -14.17
C ARG A 92 -6.69 8.64 -14.32
N THR A 93 -6.06 7.95 -13.36
CA THR A 93 -4.62 7.66 -13.34
C THR A 93 -4.31 6.17 -13.45
N ILE A 94 -5.31 5.33 -13.77
CA ILE A 94 -5.10 3.92 -14.08
C ILE A 94 -4.16 3.79 -15.28
N GLY A 95 -3.18 2.89 -15.18
CA GLY A 95 -2.16 2.61 -16.18
C GLY A 95 -0.97 3.56 -16.19
N GLN A 96 -1.02 4.65 -15.41
CA GLN A 96 0.08 5.60 -15.27
C GLN A 96 1.02 5.16 -14.14
N ILE A 97 2.32 5.37 -14.33
CA ILE A 97 3.34 5.17 -13.27
C ILE A 97 3.27 6.35 -12.29
N GLU A 98 3.24 7.58 -12.81
CA GLU A 98 3.20 8.80 -12.00
C GLU A 98 1.76 9.29 -11.76
N GLY A 99 1.63 10.27 -10.85
CA GLY A 99 0.34 10.92 -10.58
C GLY A 99 -0.58 10.15 -9.63
N SER A 100 -0.04 9.25 -8.79
CA SER A 100 -0.83 8.59 -7.75
C SER A 100 -1.56 9.62 -6.88
N PRO A 101 -2.89 9.52 -6.69
CA PRO A 101 -3.60 10.45 -5.82
C PRO A 101 -3.18 10.23 -4.37
N ASN A 102 -2.91 11.32 -3.66
CA ASN A 102 -2.67 11.27 -2.23
C ASN A 102 -4.00 11.26 -1.46
N PHE A 103 -4.06 10.50 -0.36
CA PHE A 103 -5.24 10.40 0.48
C PHE A 103 -4.96 10.97 1.88
N PRO A 104 -5.72 11.99 2.32
CA PRO A 104 -5.48 12.59 3.62
C PRO A 104 -6.03 11.73 4.77
N VAL A 105 -5.59 12.03 5.99
CA VAL A 105 -6.29 11.57 7.18
C VAL A 105 -7.60 12.34 7.28
N LEU A 106 -8.72 11.61 7.36
CA LEU A 106 -10.04 12.22 7.41
C LEU A 106 -10.41 12.77 8.80
N PRO A 107 -11.21 13.86 8.87
CA PRO A 107 -11.55 14.53 10.13
C PRO A 107 -12.27 13.64 11.14
N ARG A 108 -12.15 13.96 12.43
CA ARG A 108 -12.74 13.17 13.55
C ARG A 108 -14.27 13.16 13.52
N GLU A 109 -14.85 14.19 12.94
CA GLU A 109 -16.29 14.44 12.74
C GLU A 109 -16.95 13.35 11.90
N LEU A 110 -16.17 12.64 11.07
CA LEU A 110 -16.64 11.48 10.30
C LEU A 110 -16.70 10.19 11.13
N GLY A 111 -16.41 10.25 12.43
CA GLY A 111 -16.55 9.11 13.34
C GLY A 111 -15.71 7.92 12.91
N GLU A 112 -16.30 6.71 12.91
CA GLU A 112 -15.58 5.51 12.49
C GLU A 112 -15.36 5.43 10.97
N LEU A 113 -16.27 6.01 10.18
CA LEU A 113 -16.20 5.99 8.72
C LEU A 113 -14.87 6.55 8.21
N ARG A 114 -14.28 7.53 8.91
CA ARG A 114 -12.97 8.10 8.55
C ARG A 114 -11.87 7.04 8.36
N ARG A 115 -11.94 5.91 9.07
CA ARG A 115 -10.95 4.82 9.02
C ARG A 115 -11.22 3.81 7.91
N TYR A 116 -12.44 3.81 7.36
CA TYR A 116 -12.90 2.86 6.34
C TYR A 116 -13.31 3.52 5.03
N PHE A 117 -13.40 4.85 4.97
CA PHE A 117 -13.87 5.57 3.78
C PHE A 117 -13.11 5.14 2.53
N PHE A 118 -11.77 5.09 2.62
CA PHE A 118 -10.95 4.69 1.49
C PHE A 118 -11.09 3.21 1.11
N PHE A 119 -11.56 2.33 2.00
CA PHE A 119 -11.94 0.97 1.60
C PHE A 119 -13.09 1.02 0.56
N TYR A 120 -14.09 1.86 0.75
CA TYR A 120 -15.18 2.01 -0.22
C TYR A 120 -14.72 2.68 -1.52
N VAL A 121 -13.77 3.62 -1.45
CA VAL A 121 -13.13 4.17 -2.65
C VAL A 121 -12.47 3.05 -3.45
N LEU A 122 -11.65 2.21 -2.81
CA LEU A 122 -10.96 1.11 -3.47
C LEU A 122 -11.96 0.05 -3.99
N LEU A 123 -13.03 -0.24 -3.26
CA LEU A 123 -14.08 -1.16 -3.68
C LEU A 123 -14.80 -0.66 -4.95
N ALA A 124 -15.10 0.63 -5.03
CA ALA A 124 -15.69 1.24 -6.22
C ALA A 124 -14.71 1.35 -7.41
N VAL A 125 -13.40 1.46 -7.16
CA VAL A 125 -12.37 1.47 -8.21
C VAL A 125 -12.10 0.06 -8.78
N LYS A 126 -12.26 -1.00 -7.97
CA LYS A 126 -12.04 -2.42 -8.33
C LYS A 126 -12.52 -2.81 -9.74
N PRO A 127 -13.78 -2.55 -10.16
CA PRO A 127 -14.23 -2.92 -11.50
C PRO A 127 -13.43 -2.26 -12.63
N HIS A 128 -12.96 -1.02 -12.45
CA HIS A 128 -12.13 -0.30 -13.42
C HIS A 128 -10.72 -0.91 -13.50
N THR A 129 -10.12 -1.23 -12.35
CA THR A 129 -8.83 -1.93 -12.28
C THR A 129 -8.90 -3.29 -12.98
N LEU A 130 -9.94 -4.08 -12.70
CA LEU A 130 -10.14 -5.38 -13.34
C LEU A 130 -10.37 -5.25 -14.84
N ALA A 131 -11.04 -4.19 -15.30
CA ALA A 131 -11.19 -3.92 -16.74
C ALA A 131 -9.84 -3.61 -17.40
N PHE A 132 -9.00 -2.80 -16.75
CA PHE A 132 -7.65 -2.49 -17.21
C PHE A 132 -6.74 -3.74 -17.24
N HIS A 133 -6.77 -4.55 -16.18
CA HIS A 133 -6.05 -5.82 -16.14
C HIS A 133 -6.49 -6.75 -17.28
N ARG A 134 -7.80 -6.85 -17.54
CA ARG A 134 -8.32 -7.63 -18.67
C ARG A 134 -7.87 -7.07 -20.02
N SER A 135 -7.83 -5.76 -20.22
CA SER A 135 -7.36 -5.17 -21.49
C SER A 135 -5.88 -5.42 -21.76
N LEU A 136 -5.08 -5.61 -20.70
CA LEU A 136 -3.68 -6.03 -20.80
C LEU A 136 -3.52 -7.55 -20.95
N GLY A 137 -4.59 -8.34 -20.77
CA GLY A 137 -4.53 -9.80 -20.76
C GLY A 137 -4.01 -10.42 -19.45
N ILE A 138 -3.95 -9.65 -18.37
CA ILE A 138 -3.46 -10.11 -17.07
C ILE A 138 -4.34 -11.27 -16.57
N PRO A 139 -3.75 -12.40 -16.11
CA PRO A 139 -4.52 -13.52 -15.59
C PRO A 139 -5.44 -13.11 -14.43
N PRO A 140 -6.70 -13.59 -14.39
CA PRO A 140 -7.63 -13.26 -13.31
C PRO A 140 -7.09 -13.57 -11.92
N GLU A 141 -6.32 -14.66 -11.78
CA GLU A 141 -5.70 -15.05 -10.51
C GLU A 141 -4.62 -14.06 -10.05
N THR A 142 -3.82 -13.49 -10.96
CA THR A 142 -2.84 -12.45 -10.63
C THR A 142 -3.55 -11.18 -10.15
N SER A 143 -4.64 -10.81 -10.82
CA SER A 143 -5.48 -9.68 -10.40
C SER A 143 -6.05 -9.92 -9.00
N ARG A 144 -6.62 -11.12 -8.76
CA ARG A 144 -7.19 -11.50 -7.46
C ARG A 144 -6.13 -11.40 -6.35
N ARG A 145 -4.98 -12.06 -6.54
CA ARG A 145 -3.86 -12.04 -5.57
C ARG A 145 -3.28 -10.66 -5.32
N THR A 146 -3.35 -9.77 -6.28
CA THR A 146 -2.91 -8.38 -6.12
C THR A 146 -3.92 -7.62 -5.26
N LEU A 147 -5.22 -7.79 -5.51
CA LEU A 147 -6.27 -7.04 -4.83
C LEU A 147 -6.62 -7.52 -3.41
N VAL A 148 -6.25 -8.76 -3.03
CA VAL A 148 -6.38 -9.19 -1.62
C VAL A 148 -5.51 -8.38 -0.65
N ASP A 149 -4.57 -7.58 -1.15
CA ASP A 149 -3.79 -6.66 -0.31
C ASP A 149 -4.70 -5.63 0.40
N ILE A 150 -5.90 -5.34 -0.14
CA ILE A 150 -6.89 -4.48 0.51
C ILE A 150 -7.27 -5.03 1.89
N GLY A 151 -7.72 -6.28 1.98
CA GLY A 151 -8.07 -6.91 3.25
C GLY A 151 -6.86 -7.12 4.15
N ARG A 152 -5.70 -7.47 3.57
CA ARG A 152 -4.43 -7.58 4.30
C ARG A 152 -4.05 -6.27 5.00
N LYS A 153 -4.22 -5.12 4.34
CA LYS A 153 -3.94 -3.80 4.94
C LYS A 153 -4.94 -3.43 6.03
N MET A 154 -6.11 -4.06 6.10
CA MET A 154 -6.99 -3.96 7.27
C MET A 154 -6.45 -4.76 8.46
N SER A 155 -5.91 -5.97 8.23
CA SER A 155 -5.19 -6.73 9.26
C SER A 155 -3.96 -5.96 9.76
N VAL A 156 -3.21 -5.31 8.86
CA VAL A 156 -2.08 -4.44 9.23
C VAL A 156 -2.54 -3.24 10.05
N HIS A 157 -3.65 -2.59 9.70
CA HIS A 157 -4.20 -1.48 10.51
C HIS A 157 -4.53 -1.94 11.92
N ARG A 158 -5.18 -3.11 12.05
CA ARG A 158 -5.51 -3.68 13.35
C ARG A 158 -4.27 -4.03 14.17
N LYS A 159 -3.24 -4.61 13.52
CA LYS A 159 -1.92 -4.83 14.13
C LYS A 159 -1.39 -3.50 14.67
N ASN A 160 -1.22 -2.51 13.80
CA ASN A 160 -0.60 -1.20 14.06
C ASN A 160 -1.28 -0.35 15.14
N TYR A 161 -2.62 -0.41 15.22
CA TYR A 161 -3.42 0.54 16.01
C TYR A 161 -4.38 -0.11 17.01
N GLY A 162 -4.40 -1.44 17.10
CA GLY A 162 -5.30 -2.20 17.99
C GLY A 162 -6.80 -2.11 17.64
N LYS A 163 -7.16 -1.51 16.50
CA LYS A 163 -8.54 -1.26 16.07
C LYS A 163 -8.71 -1.38 14.56
N GLY A 164 -9.93 -1.64 14.12
CA GLY A 164 -10.26 -1.75 12.71
C GLY A 164 -10.12 -0.43 11.92
N GLY A 165 -9.77 -0.58 10.65
CA GLY A 165 -9.55 0.49 9.67
C GLY A 165 -8.73 -0.04 8.50
N ILE A 166 -8.28 0.84 7.60
CA ILE A 166 -7.39 0.51 6.49
C ILE A 166 -6.05 1.25 6.63
N ASP A 167 -4.95 0.51 6.60
CA ASP A 167 -3.60 1.07 6.75
C ASP A 167 -3.11 1.60 5.40
N ALA A 168 -2.47 2.76 5.40
CA ALA A 168 -1.88 3.40 4.22
C ALA A 168 -2.73 3.28 2.94
N PRO A 169 -3.98 3.79 2.90
CA PRO A 169 -4.85 3.60 1.74
C PRO A 169 -4.27 4.21 0.44
N GLY A 170 -3.40 5.22 0.54
CA GLY A 170 -2.64 5.75 -0.59
C GLY A 170 -1.70 4.72 -1.24
N TRP A 171 -1.16 3.76 -0.47
CA TRP A 171 -0.36 2.65 -1.02
C TRP A 171 -1.21 1.70 -1.87
N LEU A 172 -2.48 1.53 -1.52
CA LEU A 172 -3.36 0.63 -2.27
C LEU A 172 -3.73 1.19 -3.65
N THR A 173 -3.54 2.49 -3.91
CA THR A 173 -3.78 3.05 -5.25
C THR A 173 -2.81 2.51 -6.29
N HIS A 174 -1.59 2.09 -5.92
CA HIS A 174 -0.63 1.43 -6.82
C HIS A 174 -1.17 0.09 -7.35
N HIS A 175 -1.94 -0.62 -6.53
CA HIS A 175 -2.65 -1.84 -6.91
C HIS A 175 -3.81 -1.49 -7.84
N MET A 176 -4.61 -0.49 -7.47
CA MET A 176 -5.78 -0.08 -8.23
C MET A 176 -5.45 0.50 -9.60
N ARG A 177 -4.28 1.13 -9.75
CA ARG A 177 -3.83 1.74 -11.01
C ARG A 177 -3.15 0.73 -11.93
N GLY A 178 -3.00 -0.53 -11.53
CA GLY A 178 -2.28 -1.55 -12.31
C GLY A 178 -0.79 -1.25 -12.46
N GLN A 179 -0.23 -0.50 -11.49
CA GLN A 179 1.20 -0.20 -11.40
C GLN A 179 1.96 -1.31 -10.66
N LEU A 180 1.28 -1.99 -9.73
CA LEU A 180 1.83 -3.05 -8.88
C LEU A 180 1.10 -4.38 -9.07
N TYR A 181 1.87 -5.47 -9.13
CA TYR A 181 1.35 -6.85 -9.22
C TYR A 181 1.99 -7.77 -8.18
N GLN A 182 1.19 -8.63 -7.56
CA GLN A 182 1.70 -9.70 -6.69
C GLN A 182 2.03 -10.95 -7.52
N LEU A 183 3.33 -11.29 -7.61
CA LEU A 183 3.83 -12.45 -8.33
C LEU A 183 4.49 -13.42 -7.33
N GLY A 184 3.75 -14.42 -6.86
CA GLY A 184 4.26 -15.31 -5.81
C GLY A 184 4.35 -14.62 -4.45
N ARG A 185 5.54 -14.64 -3.84
CA ARG A 185 5.77 -14.11 -2.48
C ARG A 185 5.98 -12.59 -2.45
N LEU A 186 6.47 -12.00 -3.53
CA LEU A 186 6.80 -10.58 -3.61
C LEU A 186 5.78 -9.83 -4.48
N GLN A 187 5.78 -8.52 -4.32
CA GLN A 187 5.06 -7.59 -5.16
C GLN A 187 6.05 -6.76 -5.97
N TYR A 188 5.69 -6.43 -7.21
CA TYR A 188 6.53 -5.70 -8.14
C TYR A 188 5.75 -4.50 -8.67
N GLU A 189 6.25 -3.30 -8.37
CA GLU A 189 5.69 -2.03 -8.79
C GLU A 189 6.56 -1.42 -9.90
N ARG A 190 5.95 -1.06 -11.02
CA ARG A 190 6.63 -0.32 -12.09
C ARG A 190 6.92 1.10 -11.63
N VAL A 191 8.18 1.54 -11.69
CA VAL A 191 8.63 2.87 -11.25
C VAL A 191 9.66 3.47 -12.20
N HIS A 192 9.70 4.81 -12.25
CA HIS A 192 10.89 5.52 -12.70
C HIS A 192 11.80 5.75 -11.50
N LEU A 193 13.11 5.59 -11.69
CA LEU A 193 14.09 5.76 -10.62
C LEU A 193 14.39 7.23 -10.36
N ASP A 194 14.61 7.57 -9.09
CA ASP A 194 15.22 8.85 -8.74
C ASP A 194 16.68 8.92 -9.20
N ASP A 195 17.22 10.13 -9.22
CA ASP A 195 18.58 10.38 -9.71
C ASP A 195 19.63 9.64 -8.87
N ARG A 196 19.42 9.50 -7.55
CA ARG A 196 20.38 8.88 -6.64
C ARG A 196 20.52 7.39 -6.89
N LEU A 197 19.41 6.67 -7.11
CA LEU A 197 19.44 5.26 -7.48
C LEU A 197 20.03 5.06 -8.87
N ARG A 198 19.65 5.90 -9.83
CA ARG A 198 20.19 5.83 -11.20
C ARG A 198 21.70 6.01 -11.21
N GLU A 199 22.22 7.03 -10.53
CA GLU A 199 23.67 7.28 -10.41
C GLU A 199 24.41 6.10 -9.77
N ALA A 200 23.83 5.45 -8.75
CA ALA A 200 24.43 4.28 -8.13
C ALA A 200 24.50 3.07 -9.08
N ILE A 201 23.47 2.86 -9.89
CA ILE A 201 23.41 1.77 -10.89
C ILE A 201 24.38 2.05 -12.05
N GLU A 202 24.40 3.28 -12.57
CA GLU A 202 25.32 3.70 -13.62
C GLU A 202 26.78 3.66 -13.15
N GLY A 203 27.03 4.06 -11.89
CA GLY A 203 28.35 3.98 -11.26
C GLY A 203 28.87 2.53 -11.12
N ALA A 204 27.97 1.55 -11.10
CA ALA A 204 28.30 0.13 -11.15
C ALA A 204 28.49 -0.42 -12.58
N GLY A 205 28.40 0.43 -13.60
CA GLY A 205 28.59 0.08 -15.01
C GLY A 205 27.34 -0.44 -15.71
N VAL A 206 26.16 -0.27 -15.12
CA VAL A 206 24.88 -0.71 -15.71
C VAL A 206 24.15 0.51 -16.27
N ALA A 207 23.98 0.56 -17.59
CA ALA A 207 23.26 1.66 -18.23
C ALA A 207 21.77 1.63 -17.89
N PHE A 208 21.23 2.75 -17.41
CA PHE A 208 19.82 2.91 -17.08
C PHE A 208 19.35 4.35 -17.31
N GLY A 209 18.49 4.55 -18.31
CA GLY A 209 17.97 5.86 -18.69
C GLY A 209 16.89 6.39 -17.75
N LYS A 210 16.60 7.70 -17.85
CA LYS A 210 15.55 8.36 -17.05
C LYS A 210 14.13 7.83 -17.34
N GLU A 211 13.88 7.47 -18.59
CA GLU A 211 12.59 6.93 -19.04
C GLU A 211 12.52 5.39 -18.91
N ASP A 212 13.61 4.75 -18.48
CA ASP A 212 13.61 3.31 -18.27
C ASP A 212 12.78 2.97 -17.03
N VAL A 213 11.98 1.89 -17.15
CA VAL A 213 11.14 1.41 -16.07
C VAL A 213 11.89 0.35 -15.26
N ALA A 214 12.00 0.57 -13.96
CA ALA A 214 12.46 -0.40 -12.99
C ALA A 214 11.27 -1.05 -12.25
N LEU A 215 11.56 -2.12 -11.50
CA LEU A 215 10.60 -2.72 -10.57
C LEU A 215 10.98 -2.44 -9.12
N SER A 216 10.14 -1.73 -8.39
CA SER A 216 10.25 -1.67 -6.94
C SER A 216 9.67 -2.93 -6.31
N VAL A 217 10.48 -3.64 -5.53
CA VAL A 217 10.16 -4.92 -4.90
C VAL A 217 9.62 -4.68 -3.50
N HIS A 218 8.41 -5.16 -3.26
CA HIS A 218 7.69 -4.98 -2.00
C HIS A 218 7.39 -6.31 -1.32
N ILE A 219 7.44 -6.31 0.02
CA ILE A 219 7.24 -7.49 0.86
C ILE A 219 5.95 -7.29 1.67
N THR A 220 4.95 -8.14 1.40
CA THR A 220 3.69 -8.10 2.14
C THR A 220 3.77 -8.83 3.48
N ASP A 221 3.18 -8.21 4.51
CA ASP A 221 2.88 -8.86 5.80
C ASP A 221 1.77 -9.93 5.61
N PHE A 222 1.53 -10.80 6.58
CA PHE A 222 0.50 -11.85 6.51
C PHE A 222 0.53 -12.71 5.23
N SER A 223 1.73 -12.96 4.70
CA SER A 223 1.98 -13.69 3.45
C SER A 223 3.02 -14.82 3.63
N GLY A 224 3.20 -15.25 4.88
CA GLY A 224 4.16 -16.30 5.25
C GLY A 224 5.63 -15.86 5.21
N PRO A 225 6.56 -16.78 5.51
CA PRO A 225 7.98 -16.46 5.62
C PRO A 225 8.59 -16.06 4.28
N LEU A 226 9.62 -15.21 4.33
CA LEU A 226 10.42 -14.77 3.18
C LEU A 226 11.50 -15.79 2.81
N SER A 227 11.12 -17.07 2.66
CA SER A 227 12.09 -18.14 2.39
C SER A 227 12.80 -17.92 1.04
N PRO A 228 14.09 -18.31 0.91
CA PRO A 228 14.83 -18.19 -0.35
C PRO A 228 14.08 -18.80 -1.54
N THR A 229 13.55 -20.02 -1.39
CA THR A 229 12.78 -20.71 -2.44
C THR A 229 11.56 -19.92 -2.88
N ALA A 230 10.83 -19.28 -1.95
CA ALA A 230 9.67 -18.47 -2.30
C ALA A 230 10.06 -17.16 -3.01
N CYS A 231 11.20 -16.55 -2.62
CA CYS A 231 11.76 -15.40 -3.31
C CYS A 231 12.22 -15.77 -4.73
N ASP A 232 12.93 -16.87 -4.90
CA ASP A 232 13.44 -17.32 -6.20
C ASP A 232 12.28 -17.64 -7.15
N ALA A 233 11.25 -18.33 -6.65
CA ALA A 233 10.02 -18.57 -7.41
C ALA A 233 9.28 -17.27 -7.79
N SER A 234 9.34 -16.24 -6.94
CA SER A 234 8.78 -14.93 -7.21
C SER A 234 9.54 -14.20 -8.33
N PHE A 235 10.87 -14.14 -8.24
CA PHE A 235 11.71 -13.49 -9.26
C PHE A 235 11.65 -14.21 -10.60
N ALA A 236 11.55 -15.54 -10.62
CA ALA A 236 11.40 -16.32 -11.85
C ALA A 236 10.13 -15.99 -12.65
N LEU A 237 9.11 -15.40 -12.01
CA LEU A 237 7.89 -14.96 -12.68
C LEU A 237 8.01 -13.58 -13.33
N VAL A 238 9.02 -12.78 -12.96
CA VAL A 238 9.14 -11.37 -13.37
C VAL A 238 9.26 -11.25 -14.88
N LYS A 239 10.33 -11.83 -15.46
CA LYS A 239 10.59 -11.72 -16.89
C LYS A 239 9.42 -12.25 -17.76
N PRO A 240 8.89 -13.47 -17.55
CA PRO A 240 7.74 -13.94 -18.32
C PRO A 240 6.51 -13.04 -18.20
N PHE A 241 6.25 -12.48 -17.02
CA PHE A 241 5.09 -11.62 -16.79
C PHE A 241 5.24 -10.27 -17.50
N PHE A 242 6.32 -9.54 -17.24
CA PHE A 242 6.47 -8.19 -17.78
C PHE A 242 6.76 -8.18 -19.28
N ASP A 243 7.49 -9.16 -19.82
CA ASP A 243 7.65 -9.29 -21.28
C ASP A 243 6.33 -9.55 -22.00
N THR A 244 5.40 -10.26 -21.36
CA THR A 244 4.09 -10.59 -21.97
C THR A 244 3.12 -9.42 -21.89
N TYR A 245 3.01 -8.78 -20.72
CA TYR A 245 1.94 -7.81 -20.46
C TYR A 245 2.38 -6.35 -20.54
N PHE A 246 3.69 -6.09 -20.54
CA PHE A 246 4.30 -4.76 -20.66
C PHE A 246 5.51 -4.77 -21.62
N PRO A 247 5.37 -5.30 -22.85
CA PRO A 247 6.51 -5.52 -23.76
C PRO A 247 7.25 -4.25 -24.17
N GLU A 248 6.59 -3.09 -24.08
CA GLU A 248 7.17 -1.79 -24.45
C GLU A 248 8.16 -1.25 -23.42
N THR A 249 8.07 -1.73 -22.17
CA THR A 249 8.94 -1.30 -21.06
C THR A 249 9.43 -2.51 -20.27
N PRO A 250 10.21 -3.43 -20.88
CA PRO A 250 10.67 -4.64 -20.21
C PRO A 250 11.69 -4.26 -19.12
N PRO A 251 11.40 -4.57 -17.85
CA PRO A 251 12.26 -4.14 -16.75
C PRO A 251 13.54 -4.97 -16.71
N ARG A 252 14.67 -4.28 -16.58
CA ARG A 252 16.00 -4.89 -16.40
C ARG A 252 16.51 -4.79 -14.97
N ILE A 253 16.00 -3.82 -14.21
CA ILE A 253 16.43 -3.53 -12.85
C ILE A 253 15.26 -3.72 -11.90
N ALA A 254 15.55 -4.36 -10.77
CA ALA A 254 14.70 -4.31 -9.60
C ALA A 254 15.39 -3.55 -8.47
N ILE A 255 14.64 -2.73 -7.76
CA ILE A 255 15.10 -2.02 -6.55
C ILE A 255 14.32 -2.50 -5.33
N CYS A 256 14.88 -2.30 -4.15
CA CYS A 256 14.14 -2.41 -2.90
C CYS A 256 14.65 -1.32 -1.95
N ILE A 257 13.72 -0.55 -1.37
CA ILE A 257 14.02 0.42 -0.32
C ILE A 257 13.29 -0.06 0.92
N SER A 258 14.03 -0.57 1.90
CA SER A 258 13.42 -1.19 3.07
C SER A 258 14.35 -1.18 4.27
N TRP A 259 13.74 -1.17 5.47
CA TRP A 259 14.45 -1.45 6.73
C TRP A 259 15.18 -2.80 6.69
N MET A 260 14.68 -3.74 5.87
CA MET A 260 15.26 -5.07 5.72
C MET A 260 16.62 -5.07 5.02
N LEU A 261 16.97 -3.97 4.34
CA LEU A 261 18.24 -3.80 3.65
C LEU A 261 19.31 -3.13 4.53
N ASP A 262 19.01 -2.87 5.80
CA ASP A 262 19.99 -2.31 6.73
C ASP A 262 21.19 -3.26 6.93
N PRO A 263 22.43 -2.84 6.62
CA PRO A 263 23.61 -3.65 6.88
C PRO A 263 23.79 -4.00 8.36
N GLN A 264 23.32 -3.17 9.29
CA GLN A 264 23.45 -3.39 10.72
C GLN A 264 22.72 -4.65 11.20
N LEU A 265 21.78 -5.19 10.41
CA LEU A 265 21.14 -6.48 10.71
C LEU A 265 22.15 -7.64 10.77
N ASP A 266 23.31 -7.53 10.11
CA ASP A 266 24.36 -8.56 10.13
C ASP A 266 25.02 -8.70 11.51
N GLU A 267 24.97 -7.67 12.35
CA GLU A 267 25.48 -7.74 13.73
C GLU A 267 24.63 -8.65 14.61
N TYR A 268 23.35 -8.84 14.27
CA TYR A 268 22.37 -9.50 15.13
C TYR A 268 21.84 -10.83 14.57
N MET A 269 21.95 -11.05 13.26
CA MET A 269 21.30 -12.16 12.58
C MET A 269 22.28 -13.12 11.94
N THR A 270 21.96 -14.41 12.00
CA THR A 270 22.76 -15.43 11.31
C THR A 270 22.63 -15.29 9.79
N PRO A 271 23.65 -15.67 9.00
CA PRO A 271 23.58 -15.69 7.53
C PRO A 271 22.45 -16.57 6.95
N ARG A 272 21.92 -17.50 7.75
CA ARG A 272 20.80 -18.37 7.35
C ARG A 272 19.43 -17.73 7.54
N ALA A 273 19.33 -16.60 8.25
CA ALA A 273 18.07 -15.92 8.44
C ALA A 273 17.50 -15.44 7.10
N ASN A 274 16.21 -15.66 6.88
CA ASN A 274 15.54 -15.33 5.61
C ASN A 274 15.72 -13.87 5.20
N ILE A 275 15.67 -12.94 6.17
CA ILE A 275 15.90 -11.51 5.93
C ILE A 275 17.32 -11.21 5.43
N ILE A 276 18.34 -11.87 5.98
CA ILE A 276 19.73 -11.72 5.53
C ILE A 276 19.90 -12.29 4.13
N GLN A 277 19.32 -13.47 3.87
CA GLN A 277 19.35 -14.04 2.52
C GLN A 277 18.63 -13.15 1.51
N PHE A 278 17.47 -12.59 1.86
CA PHE A 278 16.76 -11.64 0.99
C PHE A 278 17.58 -10.38 0.73
N LYS A 279 18.11 -9.74 1.78
CA LYS A 279 18.98 -8.56 1.68
C LYS A 279 20.14 -8.79 0.72
N ASN A 280 20.81 -9.93 0.83
CA ASN A 280 22.01 -10.25 0.04
C ASN A 280 21.72 -10.49 -1.46
N ARG A 281 20.46 -10.39 -1.92
CA ARG A 281 20.12 -10.37 -3.34
C ARG A 281 20.39 -9.02 -3.99
N PHE A 282 20.47 -7.96 -3.20
CA PHE A 282 20.59 -6.60 -3.68
C PHE A 282 22.02 -6.07 -3.47
N ASN A 283 22.55 -5.39 -4.48
CA ASN A 283 23.67 -4.49 -4.34
C ASN A 283 23.19 -3.23 -3.60
N LEU A 284 23.81 -2.90 -2.47
CA LEU A 284 23.45 -1.70 -1.73
C LEU A 284 23.88 -0.45 -2.52
N ALA A 285 22.92 0.42 -2.84
CA ALA A 285 23.20 1.72 -3.46
C ALA A 285 23.55 2.76 -2.38
N TYR A 286 22.70 2.87 -1.36
CA TYR A 286 22.94 3.80 -0.25
C TYR A 286 22.15 3.44 1.00
N ILE A 287 22.54 4.05 2.12
CA ILE A 287 21.84 3.99 3.40
C ILE A 287 21.05 5.30 3.58
N PRO A 288 19.72 5.24 3.77
CA PRO A 288 18.90 6.41 4.09
C PRO A 288 19.23 7.01 5.47
N GLU A 289 18.61 8.15 5.78
CA GLU A 289 18.64 8.70 7.14
C GLU A 289 18.01 7.72 8.14
N SER A 290 18.42 7.82 9.41
CA SER A 290 17.94 6.94 10.46
C SER A 290 16.42 7.02 10.62
N ASN A 291 15.76 5.87 10.70
CA ASN A 291 14.33 5.75 10.89
C ASN A 291 13.97 4.51 11.71
N ASN A 292 14.09 4.63 13.04
CA ASN A 292 13.65 3.59 13.99
C ASN A 292 12.16 3.25 13.83
N ARG A 293 11.33 4.23 13.46
CA ARG A 293 9.89 4.04 13.35
C ARG A 293 9.52 3.08 12.23
N GLY A 294 10.25 3.10 11.12
CA GLY A 294 10.04 2.19 9.99
C GLY A 294 10.14 0.72 10.42
N ILE A 295 11.28 0.33 11.00
CA ILE A 295 11.48 -1.06 11.46
C ILE A 295 10.50 -1.42 12.59
N GLN A 296 10.23 -0.52 13.53
CA GLN A 296 9.30 -0.78 14.63
C GLN A 296 7.88 -1.07 14.12
N GLN A 297 7.40 -0.30 13.15
CA GLN A 297 6.09 -0.50 12.54
C GLN A 297 5.97 -1.90 11.93
N PHE A 298 6.96 -2.33 11.15
CA PHE A 298 6.87 -3.62 10.45
C PHE A 298 7.10 -4.81 11.37
N VAL A 299 8.02 -4.71 12.34
CA VAL A 299 8.33 -5.81 13.26
C VAL A 299 7.24 -5.98 14.31
N PHE A 300 6.84 -4.91 14.98
CA PHE A 300 5.93 -4.97 16.12
C PHE A 300 4.50 -4.59 15.76
N GLY A 301 4.34 -3.59 14.89
CA GLY A 301 3.05 -2.97 14.65
C GLY A 301 2.41 -2.42 15.92
N MET A 302 3.20 -1.88 16.84
CA MET A 302 2.71 -1.24 18.07
C MET A 302 3.25 0.19 18.09
N LEU A 303 2.73 1.04 17.21
CA LEU A 303 3.31 2.36 16.92
C LEU A 303 3.32 3.32 18.10
N ASP A 304 2.47 3.10 19.09
CA ASP A 304 2.31 3.94 20.28
C ASP A 304 2.94 3.29 21.54
N ALA A 305 3.57 2.13 21.42
CA ALA A 305 4.19 1.43 22.55
C ALA A 305 5.60 1.94 22.84
N GLU A 306 5.94 2.02 24.13
CA GLU A 306 7.30 2.34 24.56
C GLU A 306 8.24 1.15 24.31
N ILE A 307 9.55 1.42 24.19
CA ILE A 307 10.54 0.42 23.78
C ILE A 307 10.60 -0.80 24.73
N ASP A 308 10.35 -0.60 26.02
CA ASP A 308 10.37 -1.62 27.07
C ASP A 308 9.08 -2.46 27.11
N GLU A 309 8.02 -2.01 26.43
CA GLU A 309 6.75 -2.74 26.28
C GLU A 309 6.75 -3.65 25.03
N LEU A 310 7.71 -3.48 24.13
CA LEU A 310 7.76 -4.24 22.88
C LEU A 310 8.04 -5.73 23.14
N PRO A 311 7.34 -6.64 22.43
CA PRO A 311 7.56 -8.07 22.58
C PRO A 311 8.99 -8.44 22.16
N GLN A 312 9.55 -9.47 22.78
CA GLN A 312 10.92 -9.94 22.55
C GLN A 312 10.98 -11.48 22.36
N ALA A 313 9.92 -12.05 21.80
CA ALA A 313 9.77 -13.48 21.58
C ALA A 313 10.70 -13.99 20.44
N THR A 314 10.89 -13.21 19.39
CA THR A 314 11.74 -13.59 18.24
C THR A 314 13.14 -12.99 18.32
N SER A 315 14.09 -13.57 17.57
CA SER A 315 15.45 -13.01 17.47
C SER A 315 15.47 -11.63 16.83
N LEU A 316 14.59 -11.37 15.87
CA LEU A 316 14.45 -10.06 15.23
C LEU A 316 13.92 -9.01 16.21
N GLU A 317 12.88 -9.35 16.98
CA GLU A 317 12.34 -8.47 18.00
C GLU A 317 13.40 -8.06 19.03
N ARG A 318 14.16 -9.03 19.56
CA ARG A 318 15.27 -8.76 20.49
C ARG A 318 16.36 -7.89 19.85
N ALA A 319 16.75 -8.18 18.62
CA ALA A 319 17.76 -7.40 17.90
C ALA A 319 17.37 -5.92 17.78
N VAL A 320 16.11 -5.65 17.42
CA VAL A 320 15.62 -4.27 17.26
C VAL A 320 15.64 -3.53 18.59
N VAL A 321 15.15 -4.15 19.67
CA VAL A 321 15.14 -3.55 21.00
C VAL A 321 16.56 -3.32 21.50
N GLU A 322 17.43 -4.33 21.44
CA GLU A 322 18.83 -4.25 21.88
C GLU A 322 19.58 -3.11 21.18
N HIS A 323 19.43 -3.00 19.85
CA HIS A 323 20.07 -1.95 19.07
C HIS A 323 19.66 -0.55 19.54
N ILE A 324 18.36 -0.32 19.74
CA ILE A 324 17.84 0.98 20.17
C ILE A 324 18.25 1.30 21.61
N VAL A 325 18.14 0.33 22.53
CA VAL A 325 18.56 0.49 23.93
C VAL A 325 20.06 0.76 24.06
N SER A 326 20.88 0.26 23.13
CA SER A 326 22.32 0.56 23.06
C SER A 326 22.65 1.98 22.57
N GLY A 327 21.64 2.81 22.29
CA GLY A 327 21.81 4.18 21.80
C GLY A 327 22.10 4.27 20.30
N LYS A 328 21.92 3.18 19.55
CA LYS A 328 22.07 3.15 18.09
C LYS A 328 20.71 3.39 17.40
N HIS A 329 20.77 3.65 16.09
CA HIS A 329 19.59 3.85 15.26
C HIS A 329 19.63 2.93 14.04
N TRP A 330 18.45 2.44 13.65
CA TRP A 330 18.21 1.75 12.40
C TRP A 330 17.97 2.76 11.28
N HIS A 331 18.34 2.39 10.06
CA HIS A 331 18.26 3.24 8.87
C HIS A 331 17.46 2.57 7.74
N GLY A 332 17.72 1.30 7.48
CA GLY A 332 17.32 0.61 6.26
C GLY A 332 18.38 0.70 5.16
N GLY A 333 17.97 0.39 3.94
CA GLY A 333 18.85 0.45 2.78
C GLY A 333 18.05 0.60 1.49
N ALA A 334 18.66 1.26 0.51
CA ALA A 334 18.22 1.24 -0.88
C ALA A 334 19.19 0.35 -1.66
N GLY A 335 18.67 -0.72 -2.25
CA GLY A 335 19.45 -1.68 -3.00
C GLY A 335 18.82 -2.02 -4.34
N TRP A 336 19.62 -2.58 -5.23
CA TRP A 336 19.23 -2.90 -6.61
C TRP A 336 19.83 -4.22 -7.09
N LEU A 337 19.22 -4.82 -8.09
CA LEU A 337 19.73 -6.01 -8.78
C LEU A 337 19.32 -5.99 -10.26
N GLU A 338 20.07 -6.72 -11.08
CA GLU A 338 19.69 -7.04 -12.45
C GLU A 338 18.77 -8.27 -12.48
N LEU A 339 17.69 -8.19 -13.26
CA LEU A 339 16.61 -9.19 -13.33
C LEU A 339 16.88 -10.38 -14.25
#